data_AF-A0A927EX03-F1
#
_entry.id   AF-A0A927EX03-F1
#
_cell.length_a   1.000
_cell.length_b   1.000
_cell.length_c   1.000
_cell.angle_alpha   90.00
_cell.angle_beta   90.00
_cell.angle_gamma   90.00
#
_symmetry.space_group_name_H-M   'P 1'
#
loop_
_entity.id
_entity.type
_entity.pdbx_description
1 polymer ?
#
loop_
_entity_poly.entity_id
_entity_poly.type
_entity_poly.pdbx_seq_one_letter_code
_entity_poly.pdbx_strand_id
1 'polypeptide(L)'
;MRRAVVTGGPRPARAEEPLRDGGAARRPGEAVRVRAVLFDRDGTLVADVPGNTDWRRVEPMPTAREALERVRVRGLRTAVVTNQSALGRGGLRWPELRRINARVEELLGPLDAWVVCPHDRDFGCRCRKPRPGLVIEAARRLGVRPQECAVIGDIGSDMAAARAAGAPSVLVPTAQTSAEDVAAAPMVAPDLLSAVRAVLGERT
;
A
#
# COMPACT_ATOMS: atom_id res chain seq x y z
N MET A 1 5.90 18.24 14.17
CA MET A 1 5.34 17.47 13.04
C MET A 1 5.26 15.99 13.41
N ARG A 2 4.06 15.41 13.62
CA ARG A 2 3.94 13.99 13.96
C ARG A 2 4.11 13.14 12.68
N ARG A 3 4.95 12.11 12.74
CA ARG A 3 5.26 11.19 11.63
C ARG A 3 4.06 10.30 11.30
N ALA A 4 4.11 9.61 10.15
CA ALA A 4 3.21 8.49 9.90
C ALA A 4 3.27 7.52 11.10
N VAL A 5 2.11 6.97 11.47
CA VAL A 5 2.00 6.10 12.64
C VAL A 5 1.81 4.68 12.13
N VAL A 6 2.39 3.75 12.85
CA VAL A 6 2.43 2.35 12.46
C VAL A 6 1.75 1.49 13.50
N THR A 7 0.96 0.54 13.00
CA THR A 7 0.27 -0.48 13.77
C THR A 7 0.72 -1.84 13.23
N GLY A 8 1.17 -2.74 14.11
CA GLY A 8 1.69 -4.05 13.70
C GLY A 8 3.21 -4.16 13.86
N GLY A 9 3.66 -5.35 14.27
CA GLY A 9 5.08 -5.68 14.39
C GLY A 9 5.58 -6.31 13.09
N PRO A 10 6.85 -6.10 12.71
CA PRO A 10 7.43 -6.80 11.57
C PRO A 10 7.36 -8.31 11.82
N ARG A 11 7.11 -9.11 10.79
CA ARG A 11 7.49 -10.52 10.83
C ARG A 11 8.97 -10.62 11.23
N PRO A 12 9.39 -11.66 11.98
CA PRO A 12 10.82 -11.91 12.16
C PRO A 12 11.49 -11.89 10.80
N ALA A 13 12.65 -11.23 10.71
CA ALA A 13 13.45 -11.23 9.50
C ALA A 13 13.58 -12.68 9.03
N ARG A 14 13.22 -12.94 7.75
CA ARG A 14 13.65 -14.20 7.13
C ARG A 14 15.16 -14.27 7.28
N ALA A 15 15.69 -15.47 7.55
CA ALA A 15 17.13 -15.71 7.62
C ALA A 15 17.82 -14.84 6.57
N GLU A 16 18.68 -13.94 7.05
CA GLU A 16 19.27 -12.90 6.23
C GLU A 16 20.00 -13.59 5.08
N GLU A 17 19.46 -13.52 3.85
CA GLU A 17 20.37 -13.38 2.73
C GLU A 17 21.18 -12.13 3.09
N PRO A 18 22.51 -12.23 3.16
CA PRO A 18 23.33 -11.16 3.71
C PRO A 18 22.89 -9.87 3.06
N LEU A 19 22.49 -8.89 3.88
CA LEU A 19 22.35 -7.53 3.40
C LEU A 19 23.64 -7.26 2.64
N ARG A 20 23.53 -7.07 1.32
CA ARG A 20 24.66 -6.63 0.52
C ARG A 20 25.01 -5.26 1.08
N ASP A 21 25.94 -5.27 2.02
CA ASP A 21 26.57 -4.08 2.52
C ASP A 21 27.28 -3.44 1.34
N GLY A 22 27.15 -2.12 1.25
CA GLY A 22 27.71 -1.35 0.17
C GLY A 22 26.65 -0.64 -0.66
N GLY A 23 26.63 0.68 -0.51
CA GLY A 23 26.18 1.62 -1.52
C GLY A 23 26.97 1.47 -2.82
N ALA A 24 26.84 0.33 -3.49
CA ALA A 24 27.20 0.19 -4.88
C ALA A 24 26.13 0.95 -5.68
N ALA A 25 26.54 2.10 -6.24
CA ALA A 25 25.77 2.77 -7.26
C ALA A 25 25.36 1.73 -8.32
N ARG A 26 24.06 1.70 -8.61
CA ARG A 26 23.46 0.73 -9.52
C ARG A 26 24.15 0.81 -10.88
N ARG A 27 24.41 -0.33 -11.53
CA ARG A 27 24.91 -0.32 -12.90
C ARG A 27 23.84 0.33 -13.81
N PRO A 28 24.21 1.29 -14.67
CA PRO A 28 23.31 1.82 -15.66
C PRO A 28 22.70 0.68 -16.50
N GLY A 29 21.37 0.59 -16.57
CA GLY A 29 20.65 -0.39 -17.40
C GLY A 29 20.09 -1.63 -16.69
N GLU A 30 20.31 -1.83 -15.39
CA GLU A 30 19.64 -2.94 -14.68
C GLU A 30 18.13 -2.66 -14.56
N ALA A 31 17.24 -3.63 -14.81
CA ALA A 31 15.79 -3.45 -14.62
C ALA A 31 15.45 -3.49 -13.13
N VAL A 32 14.68 -2.53 -12.60
CA VAL A 32 14.34 -2.51 -11.16
C VAL A 32 13.37 -3.64 -10.88
N ARG A 33 13.80 -4.65 -10.11
CA ARG A 33 12.92 -5.74 -9.67
C ARG A 33 12.06 -5.28 -8.49
N VAL A 34 10.76 -5.53 -8.59
CA VAL A 34 9.83 -5.34 -7.47
C VAL A 34 10.17 -6.34 -6.37
N ARG A 35 10.35 -5.84 -5.14
CA ARG A 35 10.61 -6.61 -3.91
C ARG A 35 9.48 -6.48 -2.87
N ALA A 36 8.63 -5.47 -3.03
CA ALA A 36 7.49 -5.23 -2.16
C ALA A 36 6.28 -4.73 -2.96
N VAL A 37 5.08 -5.10 -2.51
CA VAL A 37 3.82 -4.55 -3.02
C VAL A 37 3.11 -3.82 -1.89
N LEU A 38 2.83 -2.54 -2.14
CA LEU A 38 2.16 -1.63 -1.22
C LEU A 38 0.74 -1.42 -1.71
N PHE A 39 -0.23 -1.63 -0.84
CA PHE A 39 -1.63 -1.52 -1.19
C PHE A 39 -2.27 -0.33 -0.49
N ASP A 40 -3.15 0.42 -1.16
CA ASP A 40 -4.17 1.14 -0.41
C ASP A 40 -5.10 0.15 0.32
N ARG A 41 -5.81 0.64 1.33
CA ARG A 41 -6.77 -0.14 2.11
C ARG A 41 -8.15 -0.08 1.50
N ASP A 42 -8.81 1.06 1.64
CA ASP A 42 -10.19 1.29 1.23
C ASP A 42 -10.25 1.40 -0.30
N GLY A 43 -11.24 0.78 -0.93
CA GLY A 43 -11.38 0.72 -2.40
C GLY A 43 -10.44 -0.28 -3.08
N THR A 44 -9.39 -0.74 -2.39
CA THR A 44 -8.37 -1.64 -2.95
C THR A 44 -8.37 -3.01 -2.27
N LEU A 45 -8.02 -3.12 -0.99
CA LEU A 45 -8.06 -4.39 -0.24
C LEU A 45 -9.43 -4.69 0.34
N VAL A 46 -10.14 -3.65 0.77
CA VAL A 46 -11.48 -3.73 1.37
C VAL A 46 -12.39 -2.68 0.75
N ALA A 47 -13.70 -2.92 0.78
CA ALA A 47 -14.68 -1.98 0.26
C ALA A 47 -14.53 -0.60 0.93
N ASP A 48 -14.54 0.46 0.13
CA ASP A 48 -14.61 1.82 0.66
C ASP A 48 -16.06 2.14 1.04
N VAL A 49 -16.34 2.14 2.33
CA VAL A 49 -17.65 2.45 2.88
C VAL A 49 -17.61 3.77 3.65
N PRO A 50 -18.60 4.67 3.47
CA PRO A 50 -18.69 5.88 4.26
C PRO A 50 -18.65 5.58 5.76
N GLY A 51 -17.70 6.22 6.43
CA GLY A 51 -17.47 6.03 7.86
C GLY A 51 -16.89 4.67 8.21
N ASN A 52 -15.98 4.10 7.40
CA ASN A 52 -15.23 2.86 7.67
C ASN A 52 -14.35 2.97 8.94
N THR A 53 -15.03 3.04 10.07
CA THR A 53 -14.54 3.20 11.44
C THR A 53 -15.06 2.08 12.34
N ASP A 54 -15.95 1.24 11.82
CA ASP A 54 -16.46 0.04 12.45
C ASP A 54 -15.81 -1.19 11.83
N TRP A 55 -15.01 -1.90 12.64
CA TRP A 55 -14.33 -3.12 12.22
C TRP A 55 -15.30 -4.22 11.76
N ARG A 56 -16.57 -4.19 12.18
CA ARG A 56 -17.58 -5.19 11.79
C ARG A 56 -18.03 -5.05 10.33
N ARG A 57 -17.77 -3.90 9.72
CA ARG A 57 -18.13 -3.57 8.32
C ARG A 57 -16.97 -3.78 7.34
N VAL A 58 -15.86 -4.37 7.81
CA VAL A 58 -14.71 -4.68 6.96
C VAL A 58 -15.09 -5.82 6.02
N GLU A 59 -15.18 -5.51 4.74
CA GLU A 59 -15.50 -6.45 3.67
C GLU A 59 -14.37 -6.45 2.64
N PRO A 60 -13.73 -7.60 2.35
CA PRO A 60 -12.71 -7.71 1.33
C PRO A 60 -13.21 -7.30 -0.05
N MET A 61 -12.38 -6.60 -0.82
CA MET A 61 -12.63 -6.47 -2.26
C MET A 61 -12.58 -7.85 -2.93
N PRO A 62 -13.31 -8.06 -4.04
CA PRO A 62 -13.20 -9.28 -4.83
C PRO A 62 -11.73 -9.60 -5.13
N THR A 63 -11.36 -10.87 -5.02
CA THR A 63 -10.00 -11.41 -5.27
C THR A 63 -8.89 -10.93 -4.32
N ALA A 64 -9.14 -10.06 -3.35
CA ALA A 64 -8.09 -9.49 -2.50
C ALA A 64 -7.26 -10.52 -1.73
N ARG A 65 -7.90 -11.60 -1.24
CA ARG A 65 -7.21 -12.72 -0.60
C ARG A 65 -6.26 -13.41 -1.57
N GLU A 66 -6.75 -13.82 -2.75
CA GLU A 66 -5.92 -14.49 -3.77
C GLU A 66 -4.75 -13.59 -4.21
N ALA A 67 -5.02 -12.31 -4.44
CA ALA A 67 -4.01 -11.33 -4.83
C ALA A 67 -2.87 -11.25 -3.80
N LEU A 68 -3.20 -11.13 -2.51
CA LEU A 68 -2.20 -11.12 -1.44
C LEU A 68 -1.47 -12.47 -1.29
N GLU A 69 -2.15 -13.59 -1.46
CA GLU A 69 -1.53 -14.92 -1.46
C GLU A 69 -0.49 -15.05 -2.57
N ARG A 70 -0.79 -14.59 -3.79
CA ARG A 70 0.18 -14.60 -4.90
C ARG A 70 1.44 -13.80 -4.58
N VAL A 71 1.28 -12.59 -4.04
CA VAL A 71 2.44 -11.76 -3.64
C VAL A 71 3.28 -12.48 -2.59
N ARG A 72 2.65 -13.12 -1.60
CA ARG A 72 3.33 -13.89 -0.55
C ARG A 72 4.05 -15.13 -1.08
N VAL A 73 3.44 -15.89 -1.99
CA VAL A 73 4.04 -17.07 -2.62
C VAL A 73 5.28 -16.70 -3.43
N ARG A 74 5.29 -15.52 -4.06
CA ARG A 74 6.48 -14.97 -4.73
C ARG A 74 7.56 -14.46 -3.78
N GLY A 75 7.35 -14.55 -2.47
CA GLY A 75 8.30 -14.10 -1.45
C GLY A 75 8.45 -12.58 -1.35
N LEU A 76 7.57 -11.82 -2.00
CA LEU A 76 7.57 -10.35 -1.93
C LEU A 76 6.98 -9.89 -0.60
N ARG A 77 7.43 -8.72 -0.14
CA ARG A 77 6.88 -8.08 1.05
C ARG A 77 5.55 -7.41 0.77
N THR A 78 4.66 -7.38 1.75
CA THR A 78 3.35 -6.70 1.63
C THR A 78 3.18 -5.63 2.70
N ALA A 79 2.64 -4.48 2.32
CA ALA A 79 2.26 -3.47 3.30
C ALA A 79 1.02 -2.68 2.87
N VAL A 80 0.31 -2.13 3.84
CA VAL A 80 -0.76 -1.14 3.61
C VAL A 80 -0.20 0.27 3.76
N VAL A 81 -0.56 1.16 2.82
CA VAL A 81 -0.27 2.60 2.83
C VAL A 81 -1.57 3.40 2.70
N THR A 82 -2.12 3.86 3.83
CA THR A 82 -3.49 4.41 3.85
C THR A 82 -3.60 5.80 4.50
N ASN A 83 -4.47 6.64 3.95
CA ASN A 83 -4.87 7.94 4.50
C ASN A 83 -6.11 7.76 5.41
N GLN A 84 -5.95 7.86 6.74
CA GLN A 84 -7.02 7.69 7.72
C GLN A 84 -7.33 9.00 8.45
N SER A 85 -7.89 9.96 7.71
CA SER A 85 -8.16 11.32 8.22
C SER A 85 -9.18 11.39 9.37
N ALA A 86 -9.99 10.35 9.56
CA ALA A 86 -10.89 10.25 10.71
C ALA A 86 -10.13 10.29 12.05
N LEU A 87 -8.88 9.84 12.11
CA LEU A 87 -8.03 9.94 13.30
C LEU A 87 -7.74 11.40 13.66
N GLY A 88 -7.35 12.21 12.65
CA GLY A 88 -7.03 13.63 12.83
C GLY A 88 -8.27 14.48 13.15
N ARG A 89 -9.44 14.07 12.65
CA ARG A 89 -10.74 14.71 12.96
C ARG A 89 -11.40 14.21 14.25
N GLY A 90 -10.81 13.23 14.95
CA GLY A 90 -11.37 12.65 16.16
C GLY A 90 -12.55 11.69 15.95
N GLY A 91 -12.89 11.35 14.70
CA GLY A 91 -13.94 10.39 14.34
C GLY A 91 -13.50 8.92 14.40
N LEU A 92 -12.23 8.65 14.69
CA LEU A 92 -11.67 7.32 14.91
C LEU A 92 -10.51 7.42 15.91
N ARG A 93 -10.34 6.43 16.79
CA ARG A 93 -9.19 6.34 17.70
C ARG A 93 -8.23 5.24 17.27
N TRP A 94 -6.98 5.35 17.69
CA TRP A 94 -5.94 4.37 17.37
C TRP A 94 -6.28 2.92 17.77
N PRO A 95 -6.86 2.64 18.95
CA PRO A 95 -7.26 1.27 19.30
C PRO A 95 -8.34 0.71 18.38
N GLU A 96 -9.26 1.56 17.88
CA GLU A 96 -10.30 1.14 16.94
C GLU A 96 -9.72 0.84 15.56
N LEU A 97 -8.82 1.70 15.07
CA LEU A 97 -8.09 1.41 13.84
C LEU A 97 -7.31 0.09 13.94
N ARG A 98 -6.70 -0.21 15.08
CA ARG A 98 -6.01 -1.50 15.29
C ARG A 98 -6.98 -2.68 15.18
N ARG A 99 -8.22 -2.56 15.65
CA ARG A 99 -9.26 -3.59 15.48
C ARG A 99 -9.66 -3.76 14.02
N ILE A 100 -9.80 -2.65 13.28
CA ILE A 100 -10.07 -2.67 11.83
C ILE A 100 -8.93 -3.40 11.12
N ASN A 101 -7.68 -3.01 11.36
CA ASN A 101 -6.52 -3.64 10.72
C ASN A 101 -6.41 -5.13 11.08
N ALA A 102 -6.66 -5.51 12.34
CA ALA A 102 -6.70 -6.91 12.75
C ALA A 102 -7.79 -7.70 12.02
N ARG A 103 -8.97 -7.11 11.81
CA ARG A 103 -10.05 -7.73 11.03
C ARG A 103 -9.65 -7.90 9.56
N VAL A 104 -8.94 -6.94 8.97
CA VAL A 104 -8.40 -7.10 7.61
C VAL A 104 -7.42 -8.28 7.55
N GLU A 105 -6.51 -8.40 8.51
CA GLU A 105 -5.55 -9.51 8.55
C GLU A 105 -6.20 -10.87 8.84
N GLU A 106 -7.26 -10.91 9.64
CA GLU A 106 -8.08 -12.11 9.83
C GLU A 106 -8.69 -12.59 8.49
N LEU A 107 -9.19 -11.64 7.70
CA LEU A 107 -9.89 -11.90 6.45
C LEU A 107 -8.99 -12.09 5.23
N LEU A 108 -7.76 -11.60 5.25
CA LEU A 108 -6.85 -11.59 4.09
C LEU A 108 -5.49 -12.27 4.36
N GLY A 109 -5.24 -12.64 5.61
CA GLY A 109 -3.93 -13.02 6.09
C GLY A 109 -3.05 -11.82 6.46
N PRO A 110 -1.92 -12.05 7.14
CA PRO A 110 -1.07 -11.00 7.67
C PRO A 110 -0.38 -10.18 6.57
N LEU A 111 -0.13 -8.90 6.88
CA LEU A 111 0.75 -8.01 6.13
C LEU A 111 2.04 -7.73 6.92
N ASP A 112 3.13 -7.41 6.23
CA ASP A 112 4.41 -7.17 6.89
C ASP A 112 4.50 -5.77 7.54
N ALA A 113 3.69 -4.81 7.07
CA ALA A 113 3.59 -3.49 7.69
C ALA A 113 2.27 -2.76 7.40
N TRP A 114 1.85 -1.90 8.32
CA TRP A 114 0.80 -0.89 8.10
C TRP A 114 1.36 0.51 8.32
N VAL A 115 1.24 1.38 7.32
CA VAL A 115 1.69 2.77 7.40
C VAL A 115 0.50 3.68 7.20
N VAL A 116 0.18 4.46 8.24
CA VAL A 116 -1.05 5.24 8.29
C VAL A 116 -0.74 6.73 8.38
N CYS A 117 -1.36 7.52 7.51
CA CYS A 117 -1.44 8.97 7.69
C CYS A 117 -2.71 9.32 8.46
N PRO A 118 -2.63 9.82 9.71
CA PRO A 118 -3.80 10.20 10.48
C PRO A 118 -4.33 11.61 10.13
N HIS A 119 -3.56 12.40 9.39
CA HIS A 119 -3.80 13.83 9.24
C HIS A 119 -4.89 14.15 8.20
N ASP A 120 -5.60 15.24 8.44
CA ASP A 120 -6.48 15.83 7.44
C ASP A 120 -5.67 16.59 6.35
N ARG A 121 -6.36 16.98 5.26
CA ARG A 121 -5.76 17.65 4.09
C ARG A 121 -5.01 18.92 4.47
N ASP A 122 -5.57 19.72 5.38
CA ASP A 122 -5.06 21.06 5.72
C ASP A 122 -3.87 21.04 6.68
N PHE A 123 -3.51 19.88 7.22
CA PHE A 123 -2.43 19.77 8.21
C PHE A 123 -1.02 19.96 7.61
N GLY A 124 -0.88 19.97 6.28
CA GLY A 124 0.42 20.18 5.62
C GLY A 124 1.46 19.08 5.91
N CYS A 125 1.04 17.87 6.32
CA CYS A 125 1.99 16.80 6.65
C CYS A 125 2.71 16.26 5.41
N ARG A 126 3.89 15.64 5.61
CA ARG A 126 4.66 14.99 4.53
C ARG A 126 4.17 13.59 4.16
N CYS A 127 3.30 12.98 4.97
CA CYS A 127 2.86 11.60 4.78
C CYS A 127 1.62 11.46 3.88
N ARG A 128 0.60 12.31 4.02
CA ARG A 128 -0.68 12.15 3.32
C ARG A 128 -0.51 12.06 1.80
N LYS A 129 -1.01 10.98 1.18
CA LYS A 129 -1.08 10.85 -0.29
C LYS A 129 -1.86 12.07 -0.83
N PRO A 130 -1.35 12.78 -1.86
CA PRO A 130 -0.42 12.32 -2.88
C PRO A 130 1.08 12.50 -2.57
N ARG A 131 1.45 12.90 -1.34
CA ARG A 131 2.88 12.97 -0.96
C ARG A 131 3.46 11.55 -0.80
N PRO A 132 4.77 11.36 -1.05
CA PRO A 132 5.38 10.03 -1.07
C PRO A 132 5.66 9.44 0.32
N GLY A 133 5.35 10.17 1.40
CA GLY A 133 5.83 9.82 2.74
C GLY A 133 5.36 8.46 3.26
N LEU A 134 4.14 7.99 2.90
CA LEU A 134 3.70 6.64 3.26
C LEU A 134 4.49 5.56 2.50
N VAL A 135 4.73 5.75 1.21
CA VAL A 135 5.49 4.81 0.36
C VAL A 135 6.94 4.70 0.85
N ILE A 136 7.58 5.83 1.13
CA ILE A 136 8.96 5.89 1.64
C ILE A 136 9.08 5.19 3.00
N GLU A 137 8.15 5.45 3.92
CA GLU A 137 8.16 4.82 5.24
C GLU A 137 7.88 3.32 5.16
N ALA A 138 6.98 2.89 4.28
CA ALA A 138 6.73 1.46 4.05
C ALA A 138 7.99 0.77 3.50
N ALA A 139 8.62 1.32 2.46
CA ALA A 139 9.86 0.79 1.89
C ALA A 139 10.95 0.63 2.96
N ARG A 140 11.17 1.68 3.78
CA ARG A 140 12.12 1.67 4.89
C ARG A 140 11.86 0.53 5.88
N ARG A 141 10.60 0.27 6.23
CA ARG A 141 10.22 -0.81 7.17
C ARG A 141 10.38 -2.20 6.59
N LEU A 142 10.17 -2.33 5.28
CA LEU A 142 10.32 -3.59 4.58
C LEU A 142 11.78 -3.90 4.22
N GLY A 143 12.71 -2.96 4.45
CA GLY A 143 14.13 -3.13 4.12
C GLY A 143 14.40 -3.04 2.62
N VAL A 144 13.58 -2.29 1.88
CA VAL A 144 13.68 -2.12 0.42
C VAL A 144 13.77 -0.63 0.05
N ARG A 145 14.19 -0.34 -1.19
CA ARG A 145 14.17 1.02 -1.74
C ARG A 145 12.77 1.33 -2.26
N PRO A 146 12.31 2.60 -2.23
CA PRO A 146 11.01 2.98 -2.78
C PRO A 146 10.79 2.54 -4.23
N GLN A 147 11.83 2.58 -5.07
CA GLN A 147 11.77 2.17 -6.48
C GLN A 147 11.56 0.66 -6.66
N GLU A 148 11.84 -0.13 -5.63
CA GLU A 148 11.62 -1.59 -5.60
C GLU A 148 10.23 -1.94 -5.04
N CYS A 149 9.43 -0.95 -4.70
CA CYS A 149 8.03 -1.13 -4.34
C CYS A 149 7.14 -0.95 -5.57
N ALA A 150 6.09 -1.76 -5.71
CA ALA A 150 4.94 -1.43 -6.55
C ALA A 150 3.79 -0.93 -5.67
N VAL A 151 3.06 0.09 -6.11
CA VAL A 151 1.88 0.61 -5.39
C VAL A 151 0.60 0.25 -6.15
N ILE A 152 -0.36 -0.35 -5.48
CA ILE A 152 -1.69 -0.63 -6.02
C ILE A 152 -2.73 0.16 -5.22
N GLY A 153 -3.57 0.92 -5.90
CA GLY A 153 -4.58 1.79 -5.30
C GLY A 153 -5.72 2.07 -6.28
N ASP A 154 -6.79 2.71 -5.82
CA ASP A 154 -7.99 2.97 -6.61
C ASP A 154 -8.19 4.44 -6.99
N ILE A 155 -7.38 5.36 -6.46
CA ILE A 155 -7.49 6.79 -6.75
C ILE A 155 -6.18 7.41 -7.24
N GLY A 156 -6.26 8.53 -7.95
CA GLY A 156 -5.06 9.20 -8.50
C GLY A 156 -4.07 9.66 -7.44
N SER A 157 -4.52 9.88 -6.21
CA SER A 157 -3.66 10.19 -5.06
C SER A 157 -2.62 9.10 -4.79
N ASP A 158 -2.98 7.83 -5.00
CA ASP A 158 -2.06 6.69 -4.85
C ASP A 158 -1.00 6.69 -5.93
N MET A 159 -1.43 6.90 -7.18
CA MET A 159 -0.55 6.96 -8.35
C MET A 159 0.44 8.12 -8.21
N ALA A 160 -0.03 9.28 -7.75
CA ALA A 160 0.82 10.44 -7.51
C ALA A 160 1.83 10.21 -6.37
N ALA A 161 1.42 9.55 -5.28
CA ALA A 161 2.33 9.20 -4.18
C ALA A 161 3.40 8.20 -4.62
N ALA A 162 3.03 7.21 -5.42
CA ALA A 162 3.96 6.24 -6.00
C ALA A 162 4.96 6.90 -6.94
N ARG A 163 4.48 7.71 -7.89
CA ARG A 163 5.32 8.48 -8.82
C ARG A 163 6.30 9.38 -8.09
N ALA A 164 5.85 10.11 -7.07
CA ALA A 164 6.70 10.97 -6.26
C ALA A 164 7.76 10.20 -5.45
N ALA A 165 7.53 8.91 -5.17
CA ALA A 165 8.49 8.01 -4.54
C ALA A 165 9.40 7.28 -5.54
N GLY A 166 9.13 7.40 -6.85
CA GLY A 166 9.81 6.64 -7.91
C GLY A 166 9.38 5.16 -7.98
N ALA A 167 8.24 4.81 -7.40
CA ALA A 167 7.68 3.46 -7.44
C ALA A 167 6.78 3.29 -8.68
N PRO A 168 6.81 2.14 -9.39
CA PRO A 168 5.74 1.76 -10.31
C PRO A 168 4.39 1.67 -9.58
N SER A 169 3.30 1.93 -10.31
CA SER A 169 1.96 1.85 -9.74
C SER A 169 0.93 1.31 -10.72
N VAL A 170 -0.12 0.71 -10.18
CA VAL A 170 -1.26 0.20 -10.93
C VAL A 170 -2.55 0.71 -10.28
N LEU A 171 -3.39 1.37 -11.07
CA LEU A 171 -4.72 1.80 -10.65
C LEU A 171 -5.72 0.65 -10.84
N VAL A 172 -6.54 0.39 -9.82
CA VAL A 172 -7.67 -0.53 -9.89
C VAL A 172 -8.96 0.28 -9.75
N PRO A 173 -9.67 0.59 -10.85
CA PRO A 173 -10.83 1.48 -10.79
C PRO A 173 -11.98 0.87 -9.99
N THR A 174 -12.64 1.72 -9.20
CA THR A 174 -13.92 1.46 -8.55
C THR A 174 -14.97 2.44 -9.07
N ALA A 175 -16.21 2.34 -8.58
CA ALA A 175 -17.25 3.33 -8.88
C ALA A 175 -16.91 4.75 -8.39
N GLN A 176 -15.95 4.90 -7.47
CA GLN A 176 -15.51 6.20 -6.96
C GLN A 176 -14.31 6.77 -7.73
N THR A 177 -13.64 5.97 -8.56
CA THR A 177 -12.47 6.40 -9.32
C THR A 177 -12.91 7.34 -10.45
N SER A 178 -12.27 8.51 -10.53
CA SER A 178 -12.58 9.48 -11.57
C SER A 178 -12.05 9.04 -12.94
N ALA A 179 -12.74 9.40 -14.02
CA ALA A 179 -12.26 9.14 -15.38
C ALA A 179 -10.90 9.81 -15.67
N GLU A 180 -10.65 10.96 -15.04
CA GLU A 180 -9.35 11.65 -15.11
C GLU A 180 -8.23 10.81 -14.49
N ASP A 181 -8.47 10.22 -13.30
CA ASP A 181 -7.49 9.35 -12.65
C ASP A 181 -7.20 8.10 -13.50
N VAL A 182 -8.22 7.51 -14.12
CA VAL A 182 -8.06 6.37 -15.03
C VAL A 182 -7.21 6.77 -16.23
N ALA A 183 -7.50 7.90 -16.87
CA ALA A 183 -6.76 8.38 -18.04
C ALA A 183 -5.31 8.76 -17.72
N ALA A 184 -5.04 9.25 -16.50
CA ALA A 184 -3.71 9.69 -16.07
C ALA A 184 -2.86 8.56 -15.46
N ALA A 185 -3.44 7.39 -15.17
CA ALA A 185 -2.73 6.29 -14.54
C ALA A 185 -1.70 5.66 -15.48
N PRO A 186 -0.49 5.34 -14.99
CA PRO A 186 0.55 4.70 -15.82
C PRO A 186 0.17 3.28 -16.24
N MET A 187 -0.66 2.61 -15.44
CA MET A 187 -1.22 1.30 -15.72
C MET A 187 -2.58 1.20 -15.02
N VAL A 188 -3.54 0.60 -15.70
CA VAL A 188 -4.87 0.31 -15.17
C VAL A 188 -5.11 -1.18 -15.28
N ALA A 189 -5.63 -1.78 -14.21
CA ALA A 189 -6.07 -3.17 -14.20
C ALA A 189 -7.56 -3.23 -13.81
N PRO A 190 -8.33 -4.19 -14.37
CA PRO A 190 -9.77 -4.27 -14.12
C PRO A 190 -10.12 -4.70 -12.69
N ASP A 191 -9.20 -5.40 -12.02
CA ASP A 191 -9.36 -5.87 -10.65
C ASP A 191 -8.00 -6.02 -9.96
N LEU A 192 -8.04 -6.24 -8.64
CA LEU A 192 -6.84 -6.33 -7.80
C LEU A 192 -5.95 -7.52 -8.16
N LEU A 193 -6.53 -8.66 -8.53
CA LEU A 193 -5.76 -9.83 -8.93
C LEU A 193 -4.99 -9.58 -10.22
N SER A 194 -5.62 -8.97 -11.22
CA SER A 194 -5.02 -8.56 -12.48
C SER A 194 -3.92 -7.52 -12.25
N ALA A 195 -4.11 -6.58 -11.33
CA ALA A 195 -3.07 -5.63 -10.94
C ALA A 195 -1.84 -6.34 -10.35
N VAL A 196 -2.06 -7.31 -9.45
CA VAL A 196 -0.98 -8.12 -8.88
C VAL A 196 -0.29 -8.94 -9.96
N ARG A 197 -1.02 -9.59 -10.87
CA ARG A 197 -0.43 -10.35 -11.99
C ARG A 197 0.47 -9.47 -12.85
N ALA A 198 0.03 -8.26 -13.17
CA ALA A 198 0.83 -7.29 -13.93
C ALA A 198 2.12 -6.91 -13.19
N VAL A 199 2.03 -6.62 -11.88
CA VAL A 199 3.21 -6.34 -11.04
C VAL A 199 4.18 -7.53 -10.99
N LEU A 200 3.66 -8.76 -10.99
CA LEU A 200 4.45 -9.99 -10.97
C LEU A 200 4.99 -10.41 -12.35
N GLY A 201 4.65 -9.68 -13.42
CA GLY A 201 5.01 -10.03 -14.80
C GLY A 201 4.35 -11.32 -15.31
N GLU A 202 3.21 -11.70 -14.74
CA GLU A 202 2.43 -12.84 -15.18
C GLU A 202 1.63 -12.45 -16.43
N ARG A 203 1.68 -13.27 -17.48
CA ARG A 203 0.84 -13.06 -18.67
C ARG A 203 -0.63 -13.23 -18.26
N THR A 204 -1.46 -12.24 -18.58
CA THR A 204 -2.91 -12.24 -18.33
C THR A 204 -3.63 -13.04 -19.39
#